data_AF-A0A9Q0ND07-F1
#
_entry.id   AF-A0A9Q0ND07-F1
#
_cell.length_a   1.000
_cell.length_b   1.000
_cell.length_c   1.000
_cell.angle_alpha   90.00
_cell.angle_beta   90.00
_cell.angle_gamma   90.00
#
_symmetry.space_group_name_H-M   'P 1'
#
loop_
_entity.id
_entity.type
_entity.pdbx_description
1 polymer ?
#
loop_
_entity_poly.entity_id
_entity_poly.type
_entity_poly.pdbx_seq_one_letter_code
_entity_poly.pdbx_strand_id
1 'polypeptide(L)'
;YNDEQKKVTKYAKDSEPLHIKKADLIEIPTVFNLSMYTHRVELFVILLDSRLEFFERNIRFYHTDLQPNIGLFWYFFTEMFEHFRTLFLYTFQMNATVLYLFPLTIKLHKKPLLLATILTALITIFRSYPCIGDVALYMALFPLWKSSAKFMANNFIVFCFLLITSALGPMVWYLWIYCNSANANFYFGTTLAFASAQIFLVTDLLFASNKREFCLREGLSVITKIALE
;
A
#
# COMPACT_ATOMS: atom_id res chain seq x y z
N TYR A 1 -0.25 35.96 23.25
CA TYR A 1 0.30 35.83 21.89
C TYR A 1 1.84 35.74 21.86
N ASN A 2 2.58 36.48 22.72
CA ASN A 2 4.05 36.54 22.63
C ASN A 2 4.85 35.56 23.51
N ASP A 3 4.25 34.97 24.56
CA ASP A 3 4.98 34.09 25.50
C ASP A 3 4.87 32.59 25.20
N GLU A 4 3.77 32.14 24.59
CA GLU A 4 3.60 30.76 24.10
C GLU A 4 4.56 30.46 22.95
N GLN A 5 4.73 31.40 22.01
CA GLN A 5 5.69 31.26 20.90
C GLN A 5 7.14 31.21 21.39
N LYS A 6 7.49 31.97 22.45
CA LYS A 6 8.80 31.90 23.10
C LYS A 6 9.05 30.56 23.78
N LYS A 7 8.02 29.94 24.37
CA LYS A 7 8.12 28.59 24.94
C LYS A 7 8.37 27.55 23.84
N VAL A 8 7.61 27.58 22.74
CA VAL A 8 7.78 26.64 21.61
C VAL A 8 9.16 26.78 20.95
N THR A 9 9.66 28.00 20.77
CA THR A 9 11.02 28.22 20.25
C THR A 9 12.10 27.76 21.22
N LYS A 10 11.87 27.87 22.54
CA LYS A 10 12.77 27.31 23.55
C LYS A 10 12.79 25.78 23.53
N TYR A 11 11.62 25.14 23.46
CA TYR A 11 11.53 23.67 23.31
C TYR A 11 12.22 23.16 22.03
N ALA A 12 12.13 23.90 20.91
CA ALA A 12 12.81 23.56 19.67
C ALA A 12 14.34 23.78 19.69
N LYS A 13 14.83 24.64 20.60
CA LYS A 13 16.26 24.93 20.78
C LYS A 13 16.93 23.98 21.77
N ASP A 14 16.17 23.52 22.76
CA ASP A 14 16.62 22.60 23.82
C ASP A 14 16.45 21.12 23.44
N SER A 15 15.63 20.81 22.43
CA SER A 15 15.64 19.47 21.81
C SER A 15 16.95 19.30 21.04
N GLU A 16 17.87 18.53 21.62
CA GLU A 16 19.16 18.15 21.05
C GLU A 16 19.04 17.95 19.53
N PRO A 17 19.97 18.50 18.72
CA PRO A 17 20.05 18.11 17.33
C PRO A 17 20.21 16.60 17.33
N LEU A 18 19.20 15.88 16.83
CA LEU A 18 19.33 14.45 16.58
C LEU A 18 20.47 14.33 15.56
N HIS A 19 21.69 14.19 16.09
CA HIS A 19 22.89 13.82 15.36
C HIS A 19 22.65 12.38 14.90
N ILE A 20 21.76 12.22 13.92
CA ILE A 20 21.77 11.07 13.05
C ILE A 20 23.08 11.25 12.29
N LYS A 21 24.13 10.61 12.83
CA LYS A 21 25.45 10.55 12.22
C LYS A 21 25.24 10.26 10.73
N LYS A 22 26.01 10.94 9.88
CA LYS A 22 26.24 10.59 8.46
C LYS A 22 26.62 9.11 8.21
N ALA A 23 26.70 8.28 9.25
CA ALA A 23 27.04 6.86 9.23
C ALA A 23 25.98 5.94 8.61
N ASP A 24 24.75 6.43 8.34
CA ASP A 24 23.75 5.66 7.58
C ASP A 24 23.87 5.84 6.04
N LEU A 25 24.79 6.69 5.57
CA LEU A 25 25.17 6.72 4.15
C LEU A 25 26.19 5.61 3.88
N ILE A 26 25.70 4.39 3.72
CA ILE A 26 26.44 3.35 3.03
C ILE A 26 26.54 3.80 1.56
N GLU A 27 27.67 4.41 1.18
CA GLU A 27 28.05 4.62 -0.22
C GLU A 27 28.32 3.25 -0.86
N ILE A 28 27.28 2.67 -1.47
CA ILE A 28 27.42 1.50 -2.36
C ILE A 28 27.67 2.03 -3.78
N PRO A 29 28.66 1.54 -4.54
CA PRO A 29 29.12 2.14 -5.79
C PRO A 29 27.99 2.36 -6.80
N THR A 30 27.87 3.60 -7.26
CA THR A 30 26.66 4.20 -7.85
C THR A 30 26.43 3.89 -9.33
N VAL A 31 27.33 3.18 -10.02
CA VAL A 31 27.25 3.04 -11.48
C VAL A 31 27.00 1.60 -11.96
N PHE A 32 27.31 0.59 -11.13
CA PHE A 32 27.04 -0.82 -11.47
C PHE A 32 25.70 -1.36 -10.94
N ASN A 33 24.96 -0.51 -10.22
CA ASN A 33 23.83 -0.94 -9.39
C ASN A 33 22.45 -0.77 -10.04
N LEU A 34 22.26 0.14 -11.00
CA LEU A 34 20.91 0.40 -11.52
C LEU A 34 20.30 -0.82 -12.24
N SER A 35 21.11 -1.54 -13.03
CA SER A 35 20.72 -2.79 -13.70
C SER A 35 20.56 -3.97 -12.72
N MET A 36 21.37 -4.04 -11.66
CA MET A 36 21.34 -5.12 -10.66
C MET A 36 20.21 -4.95 -9.64
N TYR A 37 19.79 -3.71 -9.33
CA TYR A 37 18.65 -3.41 -8.44
C TYR A 37 17.31 -3.57 -9.17
N THR A 38 17.22 -3.20 -10.44
CA THR A 38 16.07 -3.60 -11.27
C THR A 38 16.02 -5.10 -11.37
N HIS A 39 17.15 -5.80 -11.59
CA HIS A 39 17.16 -7.26 -11.59
C HIS A 39 16.85 -7.89 -10.23
N ARG A 40 17.15 -7.27 -9.09
CA ARG A 40 16.80 -7.82 -7.76
C ARG A 40 15.36 -7.56 -7.35
N VAL A 41 14.78 -6.42 -7.73
CA VAL A 41 13.35 -6.16 -7.58
C VAL A 41 12.55 -6.98 -8.58
N GLU A 42 13.03 -7.10 -9.82
CA GLU A 42 12.50 -8.06 -10.81
C GLU A 42 12.67 -9.48 -10.30
N LEU A 43 13.81 -9.91 -9.75
CA LEU A 43 14.01 -11.25 -9.21
C LEU A 43 13.16 -11.49 -7.96
N PHE A 44 12.88 -10.48 -7.13
CA PHE A 44 11.96 -10.60 -5.97
C PHE A 44 10.49 -10.65 -6.41
N VAL A 45 10.13 -9.87 -7.44
CA VAL A 45 8.82 -9.93 -8.11
C VAL A 45 8.67 -11.24 -8.91
N ILE A 46 9.74 -11.79 -9.47
CA ILE A 46 9.80 -13.07 -10.20
C ILE A 46 9.87 -14.27 -9.23
N LEU A 47 10.47 -14.11 -8.04
CA LEU A 47 10.49 -15.11 -6.96
C LEU A 47 9.13 -15.20 -6.25
N LEU A 48 8.39 -14.08 -6.18
CA LEU A 48 7.00 -14.08 -5.70
C LEU A 48 5.99 -14.43 -6.80
N ASP A 49 6.34 -14.19 -8.07
CA ASP A 49 5.45 -14.39 -9.21
C ASP A 49 6.19 -15.00 -10.40
N SER A 50 6.15 -16.33 -10.45
CA SER A 50 6.52 -17.17 -11.58
C SER A 50 5.85 -16.65 -12.87
N ARG A 51 6.63 -15.90 -13.64
CA ARG A 51 6.26 -15.02 -14.77
C ARG A 51 5.48 -15.64 -15.93
N LEU A 52 5.21 -16.94 -15.93
CA LEU A 52 4.44 -17.65 -16.96
C LEU A 52 3.21 -18.36 -16.38
N GLU A 53 3.26 -18.77 -15.11
CA GLU A 53 2.09 -19.33 -14.44
C GLU A 53 1.11 -18.25 -13.98
N PHE A 54 1.51 -17.03 -13.65
CA PHE A 54 0.55 -15.97 -13.30
C PHE A 54 -0.36 -15.66 -14.48
N PHE A 55 0.18 -15.44 -15.68
CA PHE A 55 -0.63 -15.09 -16.85
C PHE A 55 -1.52 -16.27 -17.28
N GLU A 56 -0.97 -17.49 -17.32
CA GLU A 56 -1.73 -18.69 -17.68
C GLU A 56 -2.74 -19.11 -16.60
N ARG A 57 -2.39 -19.06 -15.32
CA ARG A 57 -3.25 -19.50 -14.20
C ARG A 57 -4.31 -18.44 -13.86
N ASN A 58 -4.06 -17.15 -14.12
CA ASN A 58 -5.11 -16.13 -14.04
C ASN A 58 -6.07 -16.25 -15.24
N ILE A 59 -5.58 -16.28 -16.48
CA ILE A 59 -6.47 -16.34 -17.66
C ILE A 59 -7.27 -17.65 -17.72
N ARG A 60 -6.66 -18.78 -17.29
CA ARG A 60 -7.29 -20.12 -17.38
C ARG A 60 -8.24 -20.44 -16.21
N PHE A 61 -8.14 -19.77 -15.05
CA PHE A 61 -9.11 -19.95 -13.94
C PHE A 61 -10.24 -18.89 -13.89
N TYR A 62 -10.11 -17.71 -14.52
CA TYR A 62 -11.16 -16.67 -14.41
C TYR A 62 -12.40 -16.87 -15.30
N HIS A 63 -12.39 -17.79 -16.25
CA HIS A 63 -13.60 -18.01 -17.03
C HIS A 63 -14.68 -18.80 -16.26
N THR A 64 -14.33 -19.51 -15.17
CA THR A 64 -15.23 -20.52 -14.59
C THR A 64 -15.48 -20.39 -13.10
N ASP A 65 -14.54 -19.86 -12.30
CA ASP A 65 -14.73 -19.76 -10.84
C ASP A 65 -15.04 -18.32 -10.40
N LEU A 66 -16.33 -18.01 -10.31
CA LEU A 66 -16.88 -16.80 -9.67
C LEU A 66 -17.25 -17.06 -8.20
N GLN A 67 -16.48 -17.92 -7.53
CA GLN A 67 -16.75 -18.26 -6.14
C GLN A 67 -16.61 -17.02 -5.25
N PRO A 68 -17.48 -16.87 -4.24
CA PRO A 68 -17.40 -15.75 -3.33
C PRO A 68 -16.10 -15.78 -2.56
N ASN A 69 -15.34 -14.69 -2.64
CA ASN A 69 -14.02 -14.58 -2.03
C ASN A 69 -13.85 -13.20 -1.36
N ILE A 70 -12.72 -12.99 -0.68
CA ILE A 70 -12.43 -11.71 0.02
C ILE A 70 -11.97 -10.62 -0.98
N GLY A 71 -11.56 -11.01 -2.18
CA GLY A 71 -11.06 -10.11 -3.22
C GLY A 71 -12.12 -9.22 -3.84
N LEU A 72 -11.65 -8.31 -4.70
CA LEU A 72 -12.50 -7.32 -5.36
C LEU A 72 -13.11 -7.82 -6.68
N PHE A 73 -12.45 -8.80 -7.32
CA PHE A 73 -12.77 -9.14 -8.70
C PHE A 73 -13.98 -10.07 -8.85
N TRP A 74 -14.21 -11.01 -7.92
CA TRP A 74 -15.30 -11.99 -8.05
C TRP A 74 -16.65 -11.30 -8.29
N TYR A 75 -17.02 -10.35 -7.42
CA TYR A 75 -18.31 -9.67 -7.47
C TYR A 75 -18.43 -8.79 -8.72
N PHE A 76 -17.37 -8.06 -9.07
CA PHE A 76 -17.34 -7.27 -10.29
C PHE A 76 -17.55 -8.14 -11.55
N PHE A 77 -16.88 -9.29 -11.66
CA PHE A 77 -17.06 -10.20 -12.78
C PHE A 77 -18.42 -10.93 -12.78
N THR A 78 -19.07 -11.09 -11.62
CA THR A 78 -20.44 -11.63 -11.54
C THR A 78 -21.47 -10.67 -12.12
N GLU A 79 -21.32 -9.36 -11.90
CA GLU A 79 -22.28 -8.35 -12.41
C GLU A 79 -22.09 -8.05 -13.90
N MET A 80 -20.93 -8.38 -14.46
CA MET A 80 -20.63 -8.10 -15.86
C MET A 80 -21.13 -9.17 -16.82
N PHE A 81 -21.56 -8.69 -18.00
CA PHE A 81 -21.85 -9.55 -19.13
C PHE A 81 -20.64 -10.37 -19.56
N GLU A 82 -20.87 -11.65 -19.85
CA GLU A 82 -19.83 -12.62 -20.21
C GLU A 82 -18.97 -12.17 -21.39
N HIS A 83 -19.61 -11.58 -22.41
CA HIS A 83 -18.96 -11.07 -23.61
C HIS A 83 -17.87 -10.01 -23.32
N PHE A 84 -18.03 -9.22 -22.25
CA PHE A 84 -17.08 -8.16 -21.90
C PHE A 84 -16.06 -8.58 -20.85
N ARG A 85 -16.19 -9.77 -20.23
CA ARG A 85 -15.28 -10.20 -19.13
C ARG A 85 -13.82 -10.18 -19.56
N THR A 86 -13.52 -10.65 -20.76
CA THR A 86 -12.15 -10.68 -21.30
C THR A 86 -11.55 -9.27 -21.46
N LEU A 87 -12.36 -8.30 -21.90
CA LEU A 87 -11.91 -6.91 -22.05
C LEU A 87 -11.49 -6.33 -20.69
N PHE A 88 -12.37 -6.44 -19.69
CA PHE A 88 -12.10 -5.90 -18.36
C PHE A 88 -10.95 -6.61 -17.65
N LEU A 89 -10.77 -7.92 -17.89
CA LEU A 89 -9.60 -8.65 -17.40
C LEU A 89 -8.30 -8.02 -17.92
N TYR A 90 -8.20 -7.78 -19.23
CA TYR A 90 -7.03 -7.08 -19.79
C TYR A 90 -6.89 -5.66 -19.23
N THR A 91 -7.99 -4.92 -19.08
CA THR A 91 -7.95 -3.56 -18.52
C THR A 91 -7.42 -3.54 -17.09
N PHE A 92 -7.86 -4.43 -16.20
CA PHE A 92 -7.37 -4.47 -14.82
C PHE A 92 -5.91 -4.89 -14.74
N GLN A 93 -5.49 -5.86 -15.55
CA GLN A 93 -4.09 -6.29 -15.59
C GLN A 93 -3.18 -5.18 -16.12
N MET A 94 -3.61 -4.46 -17.16
CA MET A 94 -2.88 -3.28 -17.66
C MET A 94 -2.86 -2.16 -16.62
N ASN A 95 -3.94 -1.93 -15.88
CA ASN A 95 -4.00 -0.94 -14.81
C ASN A 95 -2.97 -1.26 -13.70
N ALA A 96 -2.96 -2.50 -13.20
CA ALA A 96 -2.02 -2.93 -12.16
C ALA A 96 -0.55 -2.81 -12.60
N THR A 97 -0.24 -3.24 -13.83
CA THR A 97 1.15 -3.31 -14.33
C THR A 97 1.66 -1.97 -14.86
N VAL A 98 0.86 -1.24 -15.63
CA VAL A 98 1.30 -0.01 -16.31
C VAL A 98 1.14 1.21 -15.41
N LEU A 99 -0.01 1.35 -14.72
CA LEU A 99 -0.30 2.57 -13.97
C LEU A 99 0.30 2.59 -12.57
N TYR A 100 0.47 1.43 -11.92
CA TYR A 100 1.02 1.38 -10.58
C TYR A 100 2.48 0.93 -10.56
N LEU A 101 2.82 -0.21 -11.16
CA LEU A 101 4.16 -0.79 -11.04
C LEU A 101 5.24 0.07 -11.74
N PHE A 102 5.00 0.53 -12.96
CA PHE A 102 5.99 1.29 -13.73
C PHE A 102 6.36 2.65 -13.09
N PRO A 103 5.42 3.57 -12.81
CA PRO A 103 5.78 4.88 -12.25
C PRO A 103 6.35 4.78 -10.84
N LEU A 104 5.88 3.81 -10.04
CA LEU A 104 6.38 3.61 -8.68
C LEU A 104 7.83 3.14 -8.69
N THR A 105 8.19 2.23 -9.59
CA THR A 105 9.57 1.72 -9.74
C THR A 105 10.53 2.83 -10.15
N ILE A 106 10.13 3.70 -11.07
CA ILE A 106 10.94 4.86 -11.50
C ILE A 106 11.12 5.85 -10.34
N LYS A 107 10.03 6.19 -9.64
CA LYS A 107 10.06 7.20 -8.57
C LYS A 107 10.86 6.76 -7.36
N LEU A 108 10.77 5.48 -6.97
CA LEU A 108 11.37 4.94 -5.74
C LEU A 108 12.64 4.11 -5.98
N HIS A 109 13.29 4.23 -7.14
CA HIS A 109 14.49 3.45 -7.48
C HIS A 109 15.63 3.52 -6.44
N LYS A 110 15.75 4.64 -5.71
CA LYS A 110 16.76 4.82 -4.64
C LYS A 110 16.42 4.12 -3.31
N LYS A 111 15.19 3.62 -3.15
CA LYS A 111 14.65 3.07 -1.90
C LYS A 111 14.00 1.69 -2.15
N PRO A 112 14.80 0.65 -2.42
CA PRO A 112 14.30 -0.66 -2.83
C PRO A 112 13.40 -1.32 -1.77
N LEU A 113 13.69 -1.12 -0.48
CA LEU A 113 12.87 -1.69 0.60
C LEU A 113 11.46 -1.06 0.65
N LEU A 114 11.36 0.27 0.46
CA LEU A 114 10.08 0.97 0.47
C LEU A 114 9.26 0.57 -0.76
N LEU A 115 9.93 0.50 -1.91
CA LEU A 115 9.33 0.01 -3.15
C LEU A 115 8.76 -1.41 -2.97
N ALA A 116 9.53 -2.33 -2.39
CA ALA A 116 9.07 -3.70 -2.13
C ALA A 116 7.82 -3.72 -1.23
N THR A 117 7.83 -2.98 -0.11
CA THR A 117 6.65 -2.93 0.78
C THR A 117 5.38 -2.43 0.09
N ILE A 118 5.50 -1.39 -0.75
CA ILE A 118 4.37 -0.78 -1.44
C ILE A 118 3.88 -1.71 -2.56
N LEU A 119 4.80 -2.29 -3.34
CA LEU A 119 4.44 -3.23 -4.41
C LEU A 119 3.77 -4.49 -3.85
N THR A 120 4.28 -5.06 -2.76
CA THR A 120 3.65 -6.24 -2.13
C THR A 120 2.26 -5.92 -1.59
N ALA A 121 2.05 -4.73 -1.02
CA ALA A 121 0.73 -4.30 -0.60
C ALA A 121 -0.23 -4.12 -1.81
N LEU A 122 0.23 -3.48 -2.89
CA LEU A 122 -0.56 -3.31 -4.12
C LEU A 122 -0.92 -4.64 -4.79
N ILE A 123 0.03 -5.58 -4.87
CA ILE A 123 -0.22 -6.93 -5.39
C ILE A 123 -1.28 -7.62 -4.55
N THR A 124 -1.24 -7.48 -3.22
CA THR A 124 -2.24 -8.09 -2.33
C THR A 124 -3.64 -7.50 -2.55
N ILE A 125 -3.75 -6.18 -2.68
CA ILE A 125 -5.03 -5.47 -2.91
C ILE A 125 -5.64 -5.88 -4.25
N PHE A 126 -4.82 -5.96 -5.31
CA PHE A 126 -5.24 -6.32 -6.67
C PHE A 126 -5.06 -7.81 -6.97
N ARG A 127 -4.97 -8.68 -5.96
CA ARG A 127 -5.02 -10.14 -6.15
C ARG A 127 -6.48 -10.57 -6.19
N SER A 128 -6.85 -11.45 -7.10
CA SER A 128 -8.25 -11.89 -7.20
C SER A 128 -8.66 -12.91 -6.16
N TYR A 129 -7.70 -13.62 -5.58
CA TYR A 129 -7.90 -14.50 -4.44
C TYR A 129 -6.91 -14.08 -3.35
N PRO A 130 -7.16 -12.97 -2.63
CA PRO A 130 -6.29 -12.53 -1.56
C PRO A 130 -6.45 -13.43 -0.34
N CYS A 131 -5.33 -13.78 0.27
CA CYS A 131 -5.30 -14.54 1.53
C CYS A 131 -5.02 -13.60 2.70
N ILE A 132 -5.49 -13.97 3.91
CA ILE A 132 -5.17 -13.21 5.14
C ILE A 132 -3.66 -13.15 5.39
N GLY A 133 -2.93 -14.18 4.96
CA GLY A 133 -1.47 -14.25 5.03
C GLY A 133 -0.76 -13.22 4.15
N ASP A 134 -1.34 -12.88 3.00
CA ASP A 134 -0.79 -11.84 2.11
C ASP A 134 -0.88 -10.47 2.80
N VAL A 135 -2.01 -10.20 3.47
CA VAL A 135 -2.21 -8.98 4.25
C VAL A 135 -1.23 -8.92 5.43
N ALA A 136 -1.08 -10.03 6.15
CA ALA A 136 -0.13 -10.12 7.26
C ALA A 136 1.32 -9.85 6.82
N LEU A 137 1.70 -10.31 5.62
CA LEU A 137 3.06 -10.17 5.11
C LEU A 137 3.46 -8.69 4.91
N TYR A 138 2.63 -7.89 4.25
CA TYR A 138 2.97 -6.47 4.07
C TYR A 138 2.82 -5.68 5.39
N MET A 139 1.86 -6.06 6.25
CA MET A 139 1.68 -5.45 7.57
C MET A 139 2.88 -5.72 8.49
N ALA A 140 3.53 -6.88 8.36
CA ALA A 140 4.76 -7.22 9.10
C ALA A 140 5.96 -6.34 8.71
N LEU A 141 5.96 -5.76 7.51
CA LEU A 141 7.00 -4.83 7.04
C LEU A 141 6.76 -3.39 7.50
N PHE A 142 5.54 -3.06 7.95
CA PHE A 142 5.16 -1.71 8.38
C PHE A 142 5.98 -1.16 9.55
N PRO A 143 6.35 -1.95 10.60
CA PRO A 143 7.20 -1.50 11.70
C PRO A 143 8.61 -1.02 11.29
N LEU A 144 9.11 -1.43 10.12
CA LEU A 144 10.39 -0.94 9.59
C LEU A 144 10.34 0.57 9.27
N TRP A 145 9.13 1.09 9.01
CA TRP A 145 8.90 2.47 8.61
C TRP A 145 8.47 3.39 9.75
N LYS A 146 8.71 3.02 11.03
CA LYS A 146 8.38 3.85 12.21
C LYS A 146 8.85 5.30 12.09
N SER A 147 10.01 5.55 11.48
CA SER A 147 10.51 6.92 11.28
C SER A 147 9.69 7.72 10.29
N SER A 148 9.13 7.09 9.25
CA SER A 148 8.25 7.75 8.28
C SER A 148 6.81 7.80 8.79
N ALA A 149 6.38 6.81 9.58
CA ALA A 149 5.03 6.72 10.12
C ALA A 149 4.63 7.90 11.02
N LYS A 150 5.61 8.62 11.60
CA LYS A 150 5.39 9.87 12.35
C LYS A 150 4.81 11.01 11.50
N PHE A 151 5.04 10.98 10.18
CA PHE A 151 4.58 12.01 9.25
C PHE A 151 3.25 11.68 8.56
N MET A 152 2.66 10.52 8.87
CA MET A 152 1.35 10.11 8.35
C MET A 152 0.25 10.93 9.01
N ALA A 153 -0.72 11.38 8.21
CA ALA A 153 -1.78 12.27 8.68
C ALA A 153 -3.00 11.51 9.21
N ASN A 154 -3.35 10.38 8.59
CA ASN A 154 -4.66 9.74 8.76
C ASN A 154 -4.61 8.38 9.46
N ASN A 155 -3.52 8.06 10.16
CA ASN A 155 -3.29 6.76 10.79
C ASN A 155 -4.44 6.28 11.69
N PHE A 156 -4.98 7.17 12.53
CA PHE A 156 -6.07 6.81 13.44
C PHE A 156 -7.33 6.40 12.67
N ILE A 157 -7.71 7.19 11.67
CA ILE A 157 -8.91 6.95 10.85
C ILE A 157 -8.75 5.64 10.09
N VAL A 158 -7.60 5.44 9.43
CA VAL A 158 -7.29 4.22 8.66
C VAL A 158 -7.29 2.98 9.57
N PHE A 159 -6.73 3.08 10.77
CA PHE A 159 -6.72 2.00 11.75
C PHE A 159 -8.13 1.61 12.20
N CYS A 160 -8.96 2.59 12.59
CA CYS A 160 -10.36 2.34 12.93
C CYS A 160 -11.13 1.70 11.76
N PHE A 161 -10.89 2.19 10.54
CA PHE A 161 -11.55 1.67 9.35
C PHE A 161 -11.16 0.22 9.05
N LEU A 162 -9.87 -0.13 9.18
CA LEU A 162 -9.40 -1.52 9.08
C LEU A 162 -9.98 -2.42 10.17
N LEU A 163 -10.07 -1.96 11.42
CA LEU A 163 -10.65 -2.73 12.52
C LEU A 163 -12.14 -3.02 12.30
N ILE A 164 -12.91 -1.98 11.95
CA ILE A 164 -14.35 -2.09 11.72
C ILE A 164 -14.63 -3.05 10.56
N THR A 165 -13.93 -2.88 9.44
CA THR A 165 -14.13 -3.73 8.25
C THR A 165 -13.68 -5.18 8.49
N SER A 166 -12.61 -5.40 9.27
CA SER A 166 -12.15 -6.75 9.65
C SER A 166 -13.14 -7.47 10.57
N ALA A 167 -13.84 -6.75 11.45
CA ALA A 167 -14.89 -7.32 12.30
C ALA A 167 -16.20 -7.54 11.53
N LEU A 168 -16.57 -6.60 10.65
CA LEU A 168 -17.80 -6.68 9.85
C LEU A 168 -17.72 -7.77 8.77
N GLY A 169 -16.55 -8.03 8.18
CA GLY A 169 -16.36 -9.04 7.14
C GLY A 169 -16.96 -10.41 7.48
N PRO A 170 -16.49 -11.10 8.54
CA PRO A 170 -17.01 -12.41 8.94
C PRO A 170 -18.47 -12.35 9.43
N MET A 171 -18.90 -11.24 10.02
CA MET A 171 -20.31 -11.05 10.41
C MET A 171 -21.22 -11.03 9.18
N VAL A 172 -20.93 -10.18 8.19
CA VAL A 172 -21.75 -10.06 6.99
C VAL A 172 -21.67 -11.35 6.15
N TRP A 173 -20.52 -12.01 6.10
CA TRP A 173 -20.40 -13.35 5.51
C TRP A 173 -21.34 -14.36 6.19
N TYR A 174 -21.35 -14.38 7.52
CA TYR A 174 -22.20 -15.30 8.27
C TYR A 174 -23.69 -15.01 8.02
N LEU A 175 -24.09 -13.74 8.04
CA LEU A 175 -25.47 -13.34 7.77
C LEU A 175 -25.92 -13.67 6.34
N TRP A 176 -25.00 -13.61 5.37
CA TRP A 176 -25.28 -13.92 3.98
C TRP A 176 -25.40 -15.43 3.75
N ILE A 177 -24.39 -16.21 4.15
CA ILE A 177 -24.31 -17.64 3.83
C ILE A 177 -25.21 -18.48 4.75
N TYR A 178 -25.22 -18.22 6.07
CA TYR A 178 -25.89 -19.09 7.03
C TYR A 178 -27.27 -18.58 7.43
N CYS A 179 -27.41 -17.28 7.69
CA CYS A 179 -28.71 -16.72 8.09
C CYS A 179 -29.60 -16.35 6.91
N ASN A 180 -29.06 -16.30 5.69
CA ASN A 180 -29.74 -15.88 4.45
C ASN A 180 -30.52 -14.55 4.59
N SER A 181 -30.06 -13.67 5.49
CA SER A 181 -30.73 -12.41 5.83
C SER A 181 -30.02 -11.20 5.23
N ALA A 182 -28.76 -11.36 4.80
CA ALA A 182 -27.98 -10.32 4.13
C ALA A 182 -27.69 -10.70 2.67
N ASN A 183 -27.64 -9.71 1.79
CA ASN A 183 -27.27 -9.88 0.38
C ASN A 183 -25.74 -9.84 0.18
N ALA A 184 -25.25 -10.54 -0.85
CA ALA A 184 -23.87 -10.54 -1.32
C ALA A 184 -23.29 -9.11 -1.49
N ASN A 185 -24.13 -8.15 -1.89
CA ASN A 185 -23.75 -6.75 -2.09
C ASN A 185 -23.20 -6.11 -0.79
N PHE A 186 -23.75 -6.47 0.38
CA PHE A 186 -23.25 -5.96 1.66
C PHE A 186 -21.88 -6.55 2.01
N TYR A 187 -21.68 -7.83 1.69
CA TYR A 187 -20.39 -8.48 1.89
C TYR A 187 -19.33 -7.85 0.98
N PHE A 188 -19.65 -7.65 -0.31
CA PHE A 188 -18.78 -6.94 -1.24
C PHE A 188 -18.50 -5.49 -0.82
N GLY A 189 -19.50 -4.75 -0.35
CA GLY A 189 -19.30 -3.39 0.18
C GLY A 189 -18.30 -3.37 1.35
N THR A 190 -18.35 -4.38 2.21
CA THR A 190 -17.43 -4.52 3.35
C THR A 190 -16.00 -4.85 2.89
N THR A 191 -15.83 -5.74 1.92
CA THR A 191 -14.49 -6.08 1.37
C THR A 191 -13.91 -4.92 0.55
N LEU A 192 -14.75 -4.17 -0.17
CA LEU A 192 -14.34 -2.95 -0.88
C LEU A 192 -13.88 -1.86 0.09
N ALA A 193 -14.60 -1.68 1.20
CA ALA A 193 -14.18 -0.78 2.27
C ALA A 193 -12.84 -1.21 2.89
N PHE A 194 -12.65 -2.51 3.13
CA PHE A 194 -11.38 -3.06 3.62
C PHE A 194 -10.23 -2.78 2.65
N ALA A 195 -10.39 -3.06 1.35
CA ALA A 195 -9.37 -2.78 0.34
C ALA A 195 -9.07 -1.26 0.23
N SER A 196 -10.11 -0.42 0.31
CA SER A 196 -9.95 1.03 0.31
C SER A 196 -9.12 1.51 1.51
N ALA A 197 -9.34 0.93 2.69
CA ALA A 197 -8.54 1.20 3.88
C ALA A 197 -7.05 0.85 3.67
N GLN A 198 -6.77 -0.28 3.02
CA GLN A 198 -5.40 -0.67 2.68
C GLN A 198 -4.75 0.29 1.68
N ILE A 199 -5.49 0.75 0.66
CA ILE A 199 -4.99 1.76 -0.30
C ILE A 199 -4.65 3.06 0.42
N PHE A 200 -5.51 3.52 1.35
CA PHE A 200 -5.22 4.72 2.14
C PHE A 200 -3.98 4.55 3.01
N LEU A 201 -3.80 3.39 3.66
CA LEU A 201 -2.60 3.08 4.43
C LEU A 201 -1.32 3.18 3.59
N VAL A 202 -1.31 2.52 2.42
CA VAL A 202 -0.16 2.50 1.51
C VAL A 202 0.14 3.89 0.95
N THR A 203 -0.90 4.63 0.61
CA THR A 203 -0.79 5.98 0.07
C THR A 203 -0.25 6.95 1.13
N ASP A 204 -0.75 6.89 2.36
CA ASP A 204 -0.26 7.72 3.48
C ASP A 204 1.21 7.40 3.79
N LEU A 205 1.63 6.13 3.71
CA LEU A 205 3.04 5.74 3.83
C LEU A 205 3.93 6.36 2.75
N LEU A 206 3.46 6.38 1.50
CA LEU A 206 4.18 6.98 0.39
C LEU A 206 4.29 8.50 0.55
N PHE A 207 3.20 9.18 0.93
CA PHE A 207 3.22 10.62 1.19
C PHE A 207 4.12 10.98 2.38
N ALA A 208 4.01 10.25 3.48
CA ALA A 208 4.85 10.44 4.66
C ALA A 208 6.34 10.24 4.36
N SER A 209 6.68 9.27 3.51
CA SER A 209 8.05 9.01 3.08
C SER A 209 8.62 10.14 2.21
N ASN A 210 7.81 10.73 1.33
CA ASN A 210 8.20 11.90 0.54
C ASN A 210 8.34 13.14 1.42
N LYS A 211 7.38 13.36 2.35
CA LYS A 211 7.42 14.47 3.30
C LYS A 211 8.67 14.40 4.17
N ARG A 212 9.00 13.22 4.71
CA ARG A 212 10.23 13.01 5.48
C ARG A 212 11.49 13.37 4.68
N GLU A 213 11.56 12.96 3.41
CA GLU A 213 12.71 13.30 2.55
C GLU A 213 12.81 14.80 2.29
N PHE A 214 11.68 15.46 2.06
CA PHE A 214 11.64 16.92 1.94
C PHE A 214 12.14 17.61 3.22
N CYS A 215 11.69 17.17 4.40
CA CYS A 215 12.18 17.68 5.69
C CYS A 215 13.71 17.52 5.85
N LEU A 216 14.27 16.40 5.38
CA LEU A 216 15.69 16.11 5.49
C LEU A 216 16.55 16.94 4.53
N ARG A 217 16.00 17.32 3.37
CA ARG A 217 16.69 18.14 2.36
C ARG A 217 16.67 19.63 2.72
N GLU A 218 15.50 20.16 3.08
CA GLU A 218 15.29 21.60 3.30
C GLU A 218 15.40 22.04 4.77
N GLY A 219 15.46 21.08 5.70
CA GLY A 219 15.43 21.34 7.14
C GLY A 219 14.02 21.57 7.69
N LEU A 220 13.81 21.23 8.97
CA LEU A 220 12.51 21.32 9.66
C LEU A 220 11.96 22.76 9.76
N SER A 221 12.78 23.79 9.58
CA SER A 221 12.39 25.21 9.72
C SER A 221 11.42 25.70 8.65
N VAL A 222 11.37 25.05 7.48
CA VAL A 222 10.50 25.48 6.37
C VAL A 222 9.04 25.04 6.60
N ILE A 223 8.82 23.88 7.23
CA ILE A 223 7.46 23.35 7.48
C ILE A 223 6.74 24.20 8.52
N THR A 224 7.44 24.69 9.54
CA THR A 224 6.85 25.60 10.54
C THR A 224 6.42 26.92 9.90
N LYS A 225 7.12 27.39 8.86
CA LYS A 225 6.72 28.58 8.10
C LYS A 225 5.48 28.32 7.24
N ILE A 226 5.45 27.21 6.50
CA ILE A 226 4.30 26.85 5.64
C ILE A 226 3.04 26.55 6.46
N ALA A 227 3.17 26.04 7.69
CA ALA A 227 2.03 25.79 8.57
C ALA A 227 1.53 27.05 9.31
N LEU A 228 2.29 28.16 9.25
CA LEU A 228 1.95 29.45 9.88
C LEU A 228 1.43 30.49 8.86
N GLU A 229 1.46 30.17 7.57
CA GLU A 229 0.78 30.90 6.49
C GLU A 229 -0.55 30.20 6.14
#